data_AF-T1JAE0-F1
#
_entry.id   AF-T1JAE0-F1
#
_cell.length_a   1.000
_cell.length_b   1.000
_cell.length_c   1.000
_cell.angle_alpha   90.00
_cell.angle_beta   90.00
_cell.angle_gamma   90.00
#
_symmetry.space_group_name_H-M   'P 1'
#
loop_
_entity.id
_entity.type
_entity.pdbx_description
1 polymer ?
#
loop_
_entity_poly.entity_id
_entity_poly.type
_entity_poly.pdbx_seq_one_letter_code
_entity_poly.pdbx_strand_id
1 'polypeptide(L)'
;MIDIYFTKPQQLLDIFAGMEEKSLLMIQKSQDNEEALEELQTVFAISKRKMGKEIGVLKKQTQMLEKLVSREEERAKDFTLMVLYFVRLFSFGEYNEELQDMALSEVNSQIEGVYSNVIGQNDANINTLQMTLAIENKLEDLLQTIDELPPNVVEAAEKQRERHRRQLQRELKVKQQEEMQAERLRRTMEKALLSSKKGCGRKLVSRSVPPVVKQKVEKTKWRVREDEEMVYFLTKN
;
A
#
# COMPACT_ATOMS: atom_id res chain seq x y z
N MET A 1 13.51 48.24 106.15
CA MET A 1 14.43 49.10 105.36
C MET A 1 13.67 49.41 104.09
N ILE A 2 13.28 50.67 103.88
CA ILE A 2 12.55 51.10 102.68
C ILE A 2 13.63 51.34 101.62
N ASP A 3 13.65 50.53 100.56
CA ASP A 3 14.53 50.75 99.42
C ASP A 3 14.09 52.03 98.71
N ILE A 4 14.95 53.05 98.78
CA ILE A 4 14.77 54.28 98.03
C ILE A 4 15.31 54.01 96.62
N TYR A 5 14.44 53.60 95.71
CA TYR A 5 14.82 53.17 94.35
C TYR A 5 15.38 54.29 93.46
N PHE A 6 15.22 55.57 93.84
CA PHE A 6 15.66 56.71 93.04
C PHE A 6 16.37 57.77 93.90
N THR A 7 17.54 58.21 93.45
CA THR A 7 18.40 59.17 94.15
C THR A 7 18.30 60.59 93.60
N LYS A 8 17.88 60.74 92.33
CA LYS A 8 17.65 62.04 91.66
C LYS A 8 16.32 62.02 90.91
N PRO A 9 15.50 63.08 90.96
CA PRO A 9 14.21 63.15 90.26
C PRO A 9 14.31 62.87 88.75
N GLN A 10 15.42 63.24 88.10
CA GLN A 10 15.68 62.99 86.68
C GLN A 10 15.68 61.51 86.28
N GLN A 11 16.08 60.59 87.16
CA GLN A 11 16.23 59.17 86.81
C GLN A 11 14.92 58.54 86.34
N LEU A 12 13.79 58.98 86.91
CA LEU A 12 12.47 58.51 86.50
C LEU A 12 12.07 59.08 85.13
N LEU A 13 12.37 60.35 84.87
CA LEU A 13 12.06 61.01 83.59
C LEU A 13 12.86 60.41 82.44
N ASP A 14 14.13 60.07 82.66
CA ASP A 14 14.98 59.42 81.65
C ASP A 14 14.49 58.00 81.32
N ILE A 15 14.00 57.25 82.32
CA ILE A 15 13.38 55.94 82.11
C ILE A 15 12.07 56.08 81.32
N PHE A 16 11.23 57.05 81.66
CA PHE A 16 9.99 57.32 80.91
C PHE A 16 10.28 57.75 79.47
N ALA A 17 11.28 58.61 79.24
CA ALA A 17 11.70 59.01 77.90
C ALA A 17 12.23 57.82 77.08
N GLY A 18 13.08 56.97 77.68
CA GLY A 18 13.56 55.75 77.00
C GLY A 18 12.47 54.70 76.77
N MET A 19 11.43 54.68 77.61
CA MET A 19 10.25 53.84 77.41
C MET A 19 9.36 54.40 76.30
N GLU A 20 9.16 55.71 76.23
CA GLU A 20 8.44 56.41 75.18
C GLU A 20 9.12 56.19 73.82
N GLU A 21 10.44 56.37 73.74
CA GLU A 21 11.23 56.09 72.54
C GLU A 21 11.07 54.64 72.07
N LYS A 22 11.18 53.66 72.97
CA LYS A 22 10.94 52.25 72.63
C LYS A 22 9.51 51.96 72.19
N SER A 23 8.53 52.62 72.80
CA SER A 23 7.12 52.45 72.44
C SER A 23 6.86 52.99 71.04
N LEU A 24 7.39 54.17 70.71
CA LEU A 24 7.32 54.75 69.36
C LEU A 24 8.03 53.88 68.32
N LEU A 25 9.22 53.36 68.62
CA LEU A 25 9.94 52.44 67.74
C LEU A 25 9.17 51.13 67.50
N MET A 26 8.50 50.59 68.52
CA MET A 26 7.65 49.40 68.36
C MET A 26 6.44 49.67 67.49
N ILE A 27 5.80 50.85 67.63
CA ILE A 27 4.67 51.25 66.79
C ILE A 27 5.13 51.35 65.33
N GLN A 28 6.24 52.05 65.07
CA GLN A 28 6.78 52.18 63.73
C GLN A 28 7.12 50.81 63.12
N LYS A 29 7.83 49.95 63.85
CA LYS A 29 8.16 48.60 63.38
C LYS A 29 6.91 47.75 63.14
N SER A 30 5.87 47.92 63.94
CA SER A 30 4.59 47.25 63.73
C SER A 30 3.93 47.71 62.43
N GLN A 31 3.95 49.02 62.14
CA GLN A 31 3.41 49.58 60.90
C GLN A 31 4.22 49.11 59.67
N ASP A 32 5.55 49.20 59.72
CA ASP A 32 6.43 48.74 58.63
C ASP A 32 6.20 47.24 58.35
N ASN A 33 6.03 46.43 59.39
CA ASN A 33 5.71 45.00 59.25
C ASN A 33 4.32 44.75 58.67
N GLU A 34 3.33 45.59 59.02
CA GLU A 34 1.97 45.50 58.51
C GLU A 34 1.93 45.83 57.01
N GLU A 35 2.59 46.91 56.58
CA GLU A 35 2.73 47.25 55.16
C GLU A 35 3.43 46.14 54.37
N ALA A 36 4.55 45.61 54.89
CA ALA A 36 5.27 44.50 54.25
C ALA A 36 4.39 43.25 54.13
N LEU A 37 3.56 42.96 55.14
CA LEU A 37 2.64 41.83 55.11
C LEU A 37 1.54 42.03 54.06
N GLU A 38 0.97 43.23 53.95
CA GLU A 38 -0.04 43.57 52.95
C GLU A 38 0.51 43.45 51.51
N GLU A 39 1.72 43.95 51.26
CA GLU A 39 2.39 43.80 49.97
C GLU A 39 2.56 42.32 49.60
N LEU A 40 3.05 41.52 50.54
CA LEU A 40 3.31 40.09 50.34
C LEU A 40 2.01 39.31 50.07
N GLN A 41 0.93 39.64 50.77
CA GLN A 41 -0.40 39.09 50.52
C GLN A 41 -0.90 39.45 49.11
N THR A 42 -0.68 40.69 48.68
CA THR A 42 -1.10 41.18 47.36
C THR A 42 -0.35 40.45 46.25
N VAL A 43 0.98 40.34 46.36
CA VAL A 43 1.82 39.59 45.42
C VAL A 43 1.43 38.12 45.38
N PHE A 44 1.18 37.51 46.55
CA PHE A 44 0.73 36.12 46.63
C PHE A 44 -0.62 35.90 45.92
N ALA A 45 -1.58 36.80 46.11
CA ALA A 45 -2.89 36.72 45.46
C ALA A 45 -2.78 36.84 43.92
N ILE A 46 -1.92 37.75 43.44
CA ILE A 46 -1.65 37.91 42.00
C ILE A 46 -0.97 36.66 41.44
N SER A 47 0.07 36.16 42.11
CA SER A 47 0.82 34.96 41.71
C SER A 47 -0.09 33.73 41.64
N LYS A 48 -0.90 33.51 42.69
CA LYS A 48 -1.88 32.42 42.74
C LYS A 48 -2.89 32.50 41.59
N ARG A 49 -3.37 33.70 41.26
CA ARG A 49 -4.29 33.91 40.13
C ARG A 49 -3.60 33.63 38.79
N LYS A 50 -2.34 34.02 38.62
CA LYS A 50 -1.55 33.75 37.41
C LYS A 50 -1.31 32.24 37.23
N MET A 51 -0.83 31.56 38.27
CA MET A 51 -0.66 30.09 38.24
C MET A 51 -1.99 29.38 37.95
N GLY A 52 -3.10 29.83 38.55
CA GLY A 52 -4.42 29.25 38.27
C GLY A 52 -4.82 29.36 36.79
N LYS A 53 -4.52 30.50 36.14
CA LYS A 53 -4.74 30.66 34.69
C LYS A 53 -3.84 29.74 33.86
N GLU A 54 -2.56 29.65 34.19
CA GLU A 54 -1.59 28.79 33.49
C GLU A 54 -1.98 27.31 33.60
N ILE A 55 -2.36 26.84 34.78
CA ILE A 55 -2.88 25.48 34.99
C ILE A 55 -4.13 25.24 34.14
N GLY A 56 -5.03 26.22 34.06
CA GLY A 56 -6.23 26.14 33.23
C GLY A 56 -5.92 26.02 31.73
N VAL A 57 -4.93 26.77 31.24
CA VAL A 57 -4.45 26.69 29.85
C VAL A 57 -3.81 25.33 29.59
N LEU A 58 -2.91 24.89 30.47
CA LEU A 58 -2.19 23.63 30.31
C LEU A 58 -3.16 22.44 30.30
N LYS A 59 -4.17 22.45 31.18
CA LYS A 59 -5.23 21.41 31.19
C LYS A 59 -6.02 21.35 29.88
N LYS A 60 -6.35 22.50 29.30
CA LYS A 60 -7.02 22.56 27.98
C LYS A 60 -6.12 22.02 26.87
N GLN A 61 -4.83 22.34 26.90
CA GLN A 61 -3.85 21.83 25.94
C GLN A 61 -3.70 20.31 26.04
N THR A 62 -3.61 19.76 27.26
CA THR A 62 -3.58 18.31 27.48
C THR A 62 -4.82 17.63 26.90
N GLN A 63 -6.03 18.14 27.20
CA GLN A 63 -7.27 17.59 26.64
C GLN A 63 -7.33 17.67 25.11
N MET A 64 -6.77 18.71 24.51
CA MET A 64 -6.69 18.84 23.05
C MET A 64 -5.72 17.80 22.47
N LEU A 65 -4.55 17.64 23.07
CA LEU A 65 -3.55 16.65 22.64
C LEU A 65 -4.06 15.22 22.76
N GLU A 66 -4.74 14.88 23.86
CA GLU A 66 -5.37 13.56 24.04
C GLU A 66 -6.38 13.24 22.93
N LYS A 67 -7.20 14.22 22.53
CA LYS A 67 -8.13 14.06 21.39
C LYS A 67 -7.40 13.86 20.07
N LEU A 68 -6.30 14.58 19.84
CA LEU A 68 -5.50 14.45 18.63
C LEU A 68 -4.85 13.07 18.54
N VAL A 69 -4.29 12.57 19.66
CA VAL A 69 -3.72 11.23 19.75
C VAL A 69 -4.78 10.18 19.45
N SER A 70 -5.95 10.25 20.09
CA SER A 70 -7.05 9.30 19.85
C SER A 70 -7.48 9.26 18.38
N ARG A 71 -7.55 10.42 17.71
CA ARG A 71 -7.91 10.49 16.29
C ARG A 71 -6.84 9.88 15.40
N GLU A 72 -5.56 10.09 15.72
CA GLU A 72 -4.46 9.51 14.96
C GLU A 72 -4.38 7.99 15.14
N GLU A 73 -4.66 7.50 16.35
CA GLU A 73 -4.75 6.06 16.63
C GLU A 73 -5.91 5.39 15.87
N GLU A 74 -7.07 6.03 15.76
CA GLU A 74 -8.18 5.53 14.92
C GLU A 74 -7.75 5.47 13.45
N ARG A 75 -7.13 6.54 12.94
CA ARG A 75 -6.65 6.60 11.57
C ARG A 75 -5.60 5.52 11.28
N ALA A 76 -4.70 5.25 12.21
CA ALA A 76 -3.71 4.17 12.08
C ALA A 76 -4.37 2.78 12.04
N LYS A 77 -5.44 2.56 12.81
CA LYS A 77 -6.23 1.31 12.74
C LYS A 77 -6.92 1.17 11.39
N ASP A 78 -7.52 2.24 10.88
CA ASP A 78 -8.16 2.25 9.55
C ASP A 78 -7.17 1.91 8.44
N PHE A 79 -5.98 2.50 8.45
CA PHE A 79 -4.90 2.14 7.52
C PHE A 79 -4.50 0.67 7.65
N THR A 80 -4.34 0.19 8.87
CA THR A 80 -3.98 -1.21 9.11
C THR A 80 -5.04 -2.17 8.56
N LEU A 81 -6.33 -1.86 8.77
CA LEU A 81 -7.45 -2.63 8.22
C LEU A 81 -7.46 -2.58 6.69
N MET A 82 -7.22 -1.42 6.10
CA MET A 82 -7.13 -1.26 4.65
C MET A 82 -5.99 -2.10 4.06
N VAL A 83 -4.79 -2.05 4.63
CA VAL A 83 -3.66 -2.87 4.19
C VAL A 83 -3.96 -4.37 4.34
N LEU A 84 -4.49 -4.81 5.48
CA LEU A 84 -4.89 -6.20 5.69
C LEU A 84 -5.93 -6.66 4.67
N TYR A 85 -6.90 -5.80 4.37
CA TYR A 85 -7.91 -6.07 3.35
C TYR A 85 -7.29 -6.20 1.96
N PHE A 86 -6.39 -5.29 1.58
CA PHE A 86 -5.68 -5.35 0.30
C PHE A 86 -4.84 -6.62 0.17
N VAL A 87 -4.07 -6.97 1.21
CA VAL A 87 -3.32 -8.23 1.24
C VAL A 87 -4.30 -9.39 1.06
N ARG A 88 -5.38 -9.45 1.83
CA ARG A 88 -6.35 -10.54 1.71
C ARG A 88 -7.03 -10.63 0.33
N LEU A 89 -7.37 -9.50 -0.27
CA LEU A 89 -7.98 -9.46 -1.60
C LEU A 89 -7.01 -9.90 -2.70
N PHE A 90 -5.77 -9.42 -2.64
CA PHE A 90 -4.77 -9.71 -3.67
C PHE A 90 -4.06 -11.06 -3.44
N SER A 91 -4.06 -11.59 -2.23
CA SER A 91 -3.58 -12.94 -1.88
C SER A 91 -4.61 -14.05 -2.12
N PHE A 92 -5.59 -13.85 -3.02
CA PHE A 92 -6.51 -14.92 -3.46
C PHE A 92 -5.83 -15.98 -4.36
N GLY A 93 -4.54 -15.84 -4.63
CA GLY A 93 -3.64 -16.90 -5.07
C GLY A 93 -2.40 -16.95 -4.17
N GLU A 94 -1.64 -18.05 -4.22
CA GLU A 94 -0.33 -18.13 -3.55
C GLU A 94 0.49 -16.89 -3.94
N TYR A 95 0.66 -15.97 -3.00
CA TYR A 95 1.50 -14.80 -3.19
C TYR A 95 2.93 -15.30 -3.34
N ASN A 96 3.38 -15.40 -4.59
CA ASN A 96 4.75 -15.71 -4.92
C ASN A 96 5.36 -14.42 -5.48
N GLU A 97 6.12 -13.75 -4.62
CA GLU A 97 6.84 -12.51 -4.91
C GLU A 97 7.67 -12.66 -6.20
N GLU A 98 8.32 -13.80 -6.40
CA GLU A 98 9.13 -14.07 -7.60
C GLU A 98 8.27 -14.13 -8.88
N LEU A 99 7.07 -14.74 -8.82
CA LEU A 99 6.17 -14.78 -9.98
C LEU A 99 5.64 -13.40 -10.33
N GLN A 100 5.34 -12.58 -9.31
CA GLN A 100 4.85 -11.22 -9.52
C GLN A 100 5.94 -10.31 -10.07
N ASP A 101 7.16 -10.40 -9.55
CA ASP A 101 8.31 -9.64 -10.05
C ASP A 101 8.67 -10.04 -11.49
N MET A 102 8.60 -11.34 -11.82
CA MET A 102 8.77 -11.79 -13.20
C MET A 102 7.69 -11.23 -14.13
N ALA A 103 6.42 -11.25 -13.72
CA ALA A 103 5.32 -10.71 -14.51
C ALA A 103 5.46 -9.17 -14.70
N LEU A 104 5.85 -8.45 -13.65
CA LEU A 104 6.11 -7.01 -13.72
C LEU A 104 7.29 -6.70 -14.64
N SER A 105 8.37 -7.48 -14.57
CA SER A 105 9.54 -7.36 -15.45
C SER A 105 9.17 -7.62 -16.92
N GLU A 106 8.36 -8.65 -17.19
CA GLU A 106 7.86 -8.94 -18.54
C GLU A 106 7.05 -7.77 -19.11
N VAL A 107 6.10 -7.24 -18.33
CA VAL A 107 5.29 -6.08 -18.74
C VAL A 107 6.15 -4.84 -18.95
N ASN A 108 7.10 -4.56 -18.05
CA ASN A 108 8.04 -3.45 -18.21
C ASN A 108 8.85 -3.59 -19.51
N SER A 109 9.36 -4.79 -19.81
CA SER A 109 10.10 -5.06 -21.04
C SER A 109 9.24 -4.86 -22.29
N GLN A 110 7.96 -5.27 -22.26
CA GLN A 110 7.02 -5.03 -23.35
C GLN A 110 6.77 -3.54 -23.55
N ILE A 111 6.57 -2.78 -22.46
CA ILE A 111 6.36 -1.32 -22.50
C ILE A 111 7.60 -0.61 -23.05
N GLU A 112 8.80 -0.98 -22.60
CA GLU A 112 10.06 -0.45 -23.14
C GLU A 112 10.20 -0.73 -24.64
N GLY A 113 9.84 -1.94 -25.08
CA GLY A 113 9.82 -2.30 -26.50
C GLY A 113 8.88 -1.42 -27.32
N VAL A 114 7.67 -1.17 -26.82
CA VAL A 114 6.70 -0.27 -27.49
C VAL A 114 7.21 1.17 -27.48
N TYR A 115 7.68 1.66 -26.34
CA TYR A 115 8.21 3.01 -26.18
C TYR A 115 9.37 3.27 -27.15
N SER A 116 10.33 2.35 -27.23
CA SER A 116 11.48 2.44 -28.14
C SER A 116 11.07 2.48 -29.62
N ASN A 117 10.08 1.67 -30.00
CA ASN A 117 9.59 1.61 -31.38
C ASN A 117 8.75 2.82 -31.79
N VAL A 118 8.01 3.41 -30.85
CA VAL A 118 7.01 4.47 -31.14
C VAL A 118 7.57 5.88 -30.91
N ILE A 119 8.44 6.05 -29.91
CA ILE A 119 8.93 7.35 -29.45
C ILE A 119 10.45 7.47 -29.63
N GLY A 120 11.21 6.45 -29.23
CA GLY A 120 12.67 6.42 -29.34
C GLY A 120 13.35 5.84 -28.09
N GLN A 121 14.69 5.83 -28.08
CA GLN A 121 15.44 5.23 -26.96
C GLN A 121 15.22 5.99 -25.64
N ASN A 122 15.14 5.23 -24.55
CA ASN A 122 15.01 5.76 -23.20
C ASN A 122 16.38 6.21 -22.68
N ASP A 123 16.84 7.38 -23.11
CA ASP A 123 18.12 7.96 -22.66
C ASP A 123 18.06 8.54 -21.23
N ALA A 124 16.86 8.63 -20.65
CA ALA A 124 16.58 9.37 -19.42
C ALA A 124 16.19 8.50 -18.21
N ASN A 125 16.28 7.17 -18.31
CA ASN A 125 15.79 6.23 -17.29
C ASN A 125 14.39 6.59 -16.75
N ILE A 126 13.46 6.93 -17.65
CA ILE A 126 12.09 7.28 -17.26
C ILE A 126 11.32 6.06 -16.74
N ASN A 127 10.46 6.29 -15.74
CA ASN A 127 9.65 5.27 -15.08
C ASN A 127 8.62 4.66 -16.06
N THR A 128 8.24 3.39 -15.87
CA THR A 128 7.17 2.70 -16.61
C THR A 128 5.90 3.54 -16.74
N LEU A 129 5.43 4.17 -15.67
CA LEU A 129 4.23 5.02 -15.72
C LEU A 129 4.39 6.24 -16.63
N GLN A 130 5.62 6.79 -16.72
CA GLN A 130 5.92 7.90 -17.61
C GLN A 130 6.02 7.40 -19.06
N MET A 131 6.60 6.22 -19.28
CA MET A 131 6.64 5.58 -20.59
C MET A 131 5.22 5.30 -21.12
N THR A 132 4.32 4.76 -20.28
CA THR A 132 2.93 4.51 -20.68
C THR A 132 2.20 5.79 -21.02
N LEU A 133 2.35 6.84 -20.22
CA LEU A 133 1.73 8.14 -20.49
C LEU A 133 2.22 8.75 -21.81
N ALA A 134 3.51 8.63 -22.10
CA ALA A 134 4.07 9.12 -23.37
C ALA A 134 3.54 8.32 -24.57
N ILE A 135 3.40 6.99 -24.43
CA ILE A 135 2.79 6.14 -25.46
C ILE A 135 1.32 6.53 -25.68
N GLU A 136 0.57 6.78 -24.61
CA GLU A 136 -0.84 7.20 -24.68
C GLU A 136 -0.99 8.53 -25.42
N ASN A 137 -0.21 9.55 -25.07
CA ASN A 137 -0.23 10.83 -25.77
C ASN A 137 0.10 10.65 -27.27
N LYS A 138 1.11 9.81 -27.57
CA LYS A 138 1.48 9.56 -28.97
C LYS A 138 0.39 8.82 -29.74
N LEU A 139 -0.33 7.90 -29.08
CA LEU A 139 -1.47 7.23 -29.67
C LEU A 139 -2.59 8.23 -29.99
N GLU A 140 -2.89 9.14 -29.05
CA GLU A 140 -3.90 10.18 -29.24
C GLU A 140 -3.56 11.10 -30.41
N ASP A 141 -2.31 11.57 -30.51
CA ASP A 141 -1.83 12.38 -31.64
C ASP A 141 -2.02 11.67 -32.99
N LEU A 142 -1.69 10.37 -33.04
CA LEU A 142 -1.82 9.56 -34.25
C LEU A 142 -3.30 9.35 -34.64
N LEU A 143 -4.18 9.15 -33.65
CA LEU A 143 -5.62 9.02 -33.89
C LEU A 143 -6.20 10.33 -34.43
N GLN A 144 -5.84 11.47 -33.85
CA GLN A 144 -6.25 12.77 -34.37
C GLN A 144 -5.77 12.99 -35.81
N THR A 145 -4.51 12.62 -36.10
CA THR A 145 -3.96 12.72 -37.46
C THR A 145 -4.76 11.84 -38.44
N ILE A 146 -5.20 10.64 -38.03
CA ILE A 146 -6.00 9.75 -38.86
C ILE A 146 -7.38 10.35 -39.14
N ASP A 147 -8.01 10.99 -38.15
CA ASP A 147 -9.32 11.62 -38.31
C ASP A 147 -9.30 12.82 -39.28
N GLU A 148 -8.15 13.50 -39.38
CA GLU A 148 -7.96 14.61 -40.34
C GLU A 148 -7.74 14.15 -41.79
N LEU A 149 -7.39 12.87 -42.01
CA LEU A 149 -7.09 12.34 -43.34
C LEU A 149 -8.35 11.99 -44.16
N PRO A 150 -8.28 12.04 -45.50
CA PRO A 150 -9.41 11.67 -46.35
C PRO A 150 -9.81 10.18 -46.15
N PRO A 151 -11.10 9.86 -45.94
CA PRO A 151 -11.55 8.50 -45.63
C PRO A 151 -11.14 7.44 -46.66
N ASN A 152 -11.09 7.81 -47.95
CA ASN A 152 -10.71 6.90 -49.04
C ASN A 152 -9.23 6.44 -48.93
N VAL A 153 -8.33 7.34 -48.52
CA VAL A 153 -6.91 7.02 -48.33
C VAL A 153 -6.73 6.09 -47.13
N VAL A 154 -7.45 6.36 -46.04
CA VAL A 154 -7.44 5.52 -44.83
C VAL A 154 -7.96 4.12 -45.16
N GLU A 155 -9.10 4.00 -45.84
CA GLU A 155 -9.69 2.71 -46.21
C GLU A 155 -8.75 1.88 -47.12
N ALA A 156 -8.07 2.53 -48.07
CA ALA A 156 -7.08 1.86 -48.91
C ALA A 156 -5.88 1.34 -48.11
N ALA A 157 -5.36 2.15 -47.18
CA ALA A 157 -4.26 1.77 -46.30
C ALA A 157 -4.65 0.62 -45.35
N GLU A 158 -5.86 0.65 -44.78
CA GLU A 158 -6.38 -0.43 -43.94
C GLU A 158 -6.52 -1.74 -44.71
N LYS A 159 -7.08 -1.69 -45.94
CA LYS A 159 -7.17 -2.86 -46.82
C LYS A 159 -5.80 -3.44 -47.13
N GLN A 160 -4.79 -2.60 -47.34
CA GLN A 160 -3.43 -3.05 -47.59
C GLN A 160 -2.79 -3.69 -46.36
N ARG A 161 -2.93 -3.07 -45.18
CA ARG A 161 -2.45 -3.62 -43.90
C ARG A 161 -3.08 -4.98 -43.60
N GLU A 162 -4.39 -5.10 -43.81
CA GLU A 162 -5.13 -6.35 -43.59
C GLU A 162 -4.71 -7.45 -44.59
N ARG A 163 -4.46 -7.10 -45.85
CA ARG A 163 -3.90 -8.05 -46.84
C ARG A 163 -2.52 -8.57 -46.41
N HIS A 164 -1.62 -7.67 -45.99
CA HIS A 164 -0.29 -8.03 -45.53
C HIS A 164 -0.34 -8.94 -44.29
N ARG A 165 -1.19 -8.60 -43.30
CA ARG A 165 -1.41 -9.43 -42.11
C ARG A 165 -1.86 -10.85 -42.46
N ARG A 166 -2.82 -10.98 -43.38
CA ARG A 166 -3.29 -12.30 -43.86
C ARG A 166 -2.21 -13.07 -44.59
N GLN A 167 -1.36 -12.39 -45.36
CA GLN A 167 -0.24 -13.01 -46.05
C GLN A 167 0.78 -13.57 -45.05
N LEU A 168 1.23 -12.76 -44.08
CA LEU A 168 2.14 -13.22 -43.02
C LEU A 168 1.58 -14.42 -42.24
N GLN A 169 0.29 -14.39 -41.91
CA GLN A 169 -0.35 -15.54 -41.23
C GLN A 169 -0.36 -16.82 -42.08
N ARG A 170 -0.49 -16.69 -43.41
CA ARG A 170 -0.41 -17.84 -44.33
C ARG A 170 1.02 -18.36 -44.40
N GLU A 171 2.00 -17.48 -44.55
CA GLU A 171 3.43 -17.84 -44.61
C GLU A 171 3.87 -18.56 -43.33
N LEU A 172 3.49 -18.05 -42.15
CA LEU A 172 3.78 -18.71 -40.87
C LEU A 172 3.16 -20.11 -40.79
N LYS A 173 1.92 -20.29 -41.25
CA LYS A 173 1.27 -21.62 -41.28
C LYS A 173 1.96 -22.57 -42.23
N VAL A 174 2.36 -22.11 -43.41
CA VAL A 174 3.11 -22.92 -44.38
C VAL A 174 4.44 -23.35 -43.76
N LYS A 175 5.19 -22.42 -43.15
CA LYS A 175 6.45 -22.74 -42.48
C LYS A 175 6.29 -23.76 -41.35
N GLN A 176 5.26 -23.61 -40.51
CA GLN A 176 4.96 -24.59 -39.46
C GLN A 176 4.62 -25.98 -40.05
N GLN A 177 3.92 -26.03 -41.17
CA GLN A 177 3.63 -27.29 -41.86
C GLN A 177 4.90 -27.90 -42.47
N GLU A 178 5.76 -27.10 -43.07
CA GLU A 178 7.06 -27.53 -43.60
C GLU A 178 7.95 -28.08 -42.49
N GLU A 179 8.05 -27.41 -41.34
CA GLU A 179 8.79 -27.89 -40.16
C GLU A 179 8.23 -29.22 -39.65
N MET A 180 6.90 -29.35 -39.56
CA MET A 180 6.25 -30.60 -39.16
C MET A 180 6.50 -31.74 -40.17
N GLN A 181 6.48 -31.42 -41.47
CA GLN A 181 6.78 -32.39 -42.53
C GLN A 181 8.26 -32.79 -42.51
N ALA A 182 9.17 -31.84 -42.35
CA ALA A 182 10.60 -32.08 -42.23
C ALA A 182 10.92 -32.97 -41.02
N GLU A 183 10.28 -32.72 -39.87
CA GLU A 183 10.42 -33.56 -38.67
C GLU A 183 9.89 -34.99 -38.90
N ARG A 184 8.77 -35.14 -39.63
CA ARG A 184 8.25 -36.47 -40.02
C ARG A 184 9.22 -37.21 -40.95
N LEU A 185 9.76 -36.51 -41.96
CA LEU A 185 10.77 -37.07 -42.87
C LEU A 185 12.02 -37.48 -42.11
N ARG A 186 12.52 -36.61 -41.23
CA ARG A 186 13.68 -36.87 -40.37
C ARG A 186 13.48 -38.12 -39.51
N ARG A 187 12.36 -38.24 -38.80
CA ARG A 187 12.03 -39.44 -38.01
C ARG A 187 11.92 -40.70 -38.87
N THR A 188 11.48 -40.57 -40.11
CA THR A 188 11.38 -41.69 -41.05
C THR A 188 12.77 -42.12 -41.54
N MET A 189 13.65 -41.16 -41.85
CA MET A 189 15.05 -41.42 -42.21
C MET A 189 15.84 -42.04 -41.04
N GLU A 190 15.70 -41.52 -39.83
CA GLU A 190 16.32 -42.11 -38.63
C GLU A 190 15.87 -43.56 -38.41
N LYS A 191 14.59 -43.87 -38.62
CA LYS A 191 14.07 -45.24 -38.58
C LYS A 191 14.62 -46.13 -39.70
N ALA A 192 14.91 -45.58 -40.88
CA ALA A 192 15.48 -46.32 -42.00
C ALA A 192 16.99 -46.59 -41.81
N LEU A 193 17.71 -45.68 -41.15
CA LEU A 193 19.13 -45.81 -40.81
C LEU A 193 19.37 -46.80 -39.65
N LEU A 194 18.42 -46.88 -38.70
CA LEU A 194 18.41 -47.94 -37.72
C LEU A 194 18.21 -49.28 -38.44
N SER A 195 19.22 -50.16 -38.37
CA SER A 195 19.16 -51.46 -39.03
C SER A 195 17.88 -52.20 -38.63
N SER A 196 17.13 -52.69 -39.61
CA SER A 196 15.90 -53.44 -39.32
C SER A 196 16.28 -54.65 -38.49
N LYS A 197 15.82 -54.73 -37.23
CA LYS A 197 15.94 -55.96 -36.45
C LYS A 197 15.24 -57.06 -37.25
N LYS A 198 16.02 -58.02 -37.77
CA LYS A 198 15.47 -59.21 -38.45
C LYS A 198 14.54 -59.88 -37.46
N GLY A 199 13.23 -59.85 -37.73
CA GLY A 199 12.25 -60.55 -36.90
C GLY A 199 12.53 -62.04 -37.00
N CYS A 200 12.88 -62.69 -35.89
CA CYS A 200 12.90 -64.14 -35.87
C CYS A 200 11.43 -64.63 -35.87
N GLY A 201 11.04 -65.31 -36.96
CA GLY A 201 9.78 -66.02 -37.03
C GLY A 201 8.52 -65.17 -37.29
N ARG A 202 7.40 -65.90 -37.40
CA ARG A 202 6.07 -65.37 -37.67
C ARG A 202 5.54 -64.70 -36.40
N LYS A 203 5.28 -63.40 -36.42
CA LYS A 203 4.64 -62.70 -35.29
C LYS A 203 3.29 -63.36 -34.99
N LEU A 204 3.05 -63.69 -33.73
CA LEU A 204 1.78 -64.24 -33.26
C LEU A 204 0.67 -63.21 -33.53
N VAL A 205 -0.16 -63.45 -34.54
CA VAL A 205 -1.32 -62.61 -34.82
C VAL A 205 -2.39 -62.99 -33.80
N SER A 206 -2.73 -62.06 -32.91
CA SER A 206 -3.90 -62.26 -32.05
C SER A 206 -5.14 -62.37 -32.93
N ARG A 207 -5.87 -63.46 -32.77
CA ARG A 207 -7.10 -63.71 -33.52
C ARG A 207 -8.19 -62.74 -33.02
N SER A 208 -9.16 -62.44 -33.87
CA SER A 208 -10.29 -61.56 -33.54
C SER A 208 -10.88 -61.92 -32.19
N VAL A 209 -10.93 -60.95 -31.28
CA VAL A 209 -11.65 -61.07 -30.01
C VAL A 209 -13.14 -61.21 -30.36
N PRO A 210 -13.87 -62.20 -29.83
CA PRO A 210 -15.29 -62.33 -30.11
C PRO A 210 -16.03 -61.02 -29.79
N PRO A 211 -17.03 -60.64 -30.60
CA PRO A 211 -17.73 -59.37 -30.42
C PRO A 211 -18.34 -59.31 -29.02
N VAL A 212 -17.88 -58.35 -28.22
CA VAL A 212 -18.42 -58.09 -26.89
C VAL A 212 -19.86 -57.61 -27.08
N VAL A 213 -20.83 -58.39 -26.59
CA VAL A 213 -22.23 -57.96 -26.52
C VAL A 213 -22.27 -56.79 -25.54
N LYS A 214 -22.32 -55.57 -26.08
CA LYS A 214 -22.55 -54.37 -25.27
C LYS A 214 -23.98 -54.45 -24.75
N GLN A 215 -24.13 -54.76 -23.46
CA GLN A 215 -25.38 -54.51 -22.76
C GLN A 215 -25.71 -53.03 -22.96
N LYS A 216 -26.91 -52.74 -23.47
CA LYS A 216 -27.38 -51.38 -23.70
C LYS A 216 -27.56 -50.72 -22.33
N VAL A 217 -26.50 -50.12 -21.82
CA VAL A 217 -26.60 -49.25 -20.65
C VAL A 217 -27.40 -48.04 -21.11
N GLU A 218 -28.65 -47.95 -20.66
CA GLU A 218 -29.41 -46.71 -20.75
C GLU A 218 -28.59 -45.63 -20.06
N LYS A 219 -28.01 -44.74 -20.86
CA LYS A 219 -27.53 -43.46 -20.35
C LYS A 219 -28.75 -42.63 -19.99
N THR A 220 -29.34 -42.90 -18.83
CA THR A 220 -30.31 -42.01 -18.22
C THR A 220 -29.58 -40.70 -17.94
N LYS A 221 -29.90 -39.67 -18.74
CA LYS A 221 -29.38 -38.28 -18.64
C LYS A 221 -29.40 -37.70 -17.21
N TRP A 222 -30.18 -38.30 -16.32
CA TRP A 222 -30.28 -37.97 -14.90
C TRP A 222 -28.97 -38.20 -14.12
N ARG A 223 -28.20 -39.25 -14.45
CA ARG A 223 -27.01 -39.63 -13.66
C ARG A 223 -25.84 -38.64 -13.78
N VAL A 224 -25.70 -37.99 -14.95
CA VAL A 224 -24.66 -36.96 -15.17
C VAL A 224 -24.95 -35.68 -14.38
N ARG A 225 -26.24 -35.37 -14.15
CA ARG A 225 -26.65 -34.16 -13.43
C ARG A 225 -26.43 -34.31 -11.92
N GLU A 226 -26.69 -35.49 -11.36
CA GLU A 226 -26.40 -35.80 -9.94
C GLU A 226 -24.88 -35.78 -9.66
N ASP A 227 -24.06 -36.28 -10.59
CA ASP A 227 -22.60 -36.24 -10.44
C ASP A 227 -22.06 -34.80 -10.51
N GLU A 228 -22.60 -33.94 -11.38
CA GLU A 228 -22.25 -32.52 -11.45
C GLU A 228 -22.66 -31.74 -10.17
N GLU A 229 -23.85 -32.02 -9.62
CA GLU A 229 -24.31 -31.42 -8.36
C GLU A 229 -23.51 -31.92 -7.15
N MET A 230 -23.15 -33.21 -7.09
CA MET A 230 -22.30 -33.76 -6.03
C MET A 230 -20.88 -33.19 -6.06
N VAL A 231 -20.28 -32.98 -7.24
CA VAL A 231 -18.98 -32.31 -7.38
C VAL A 231 -19.07 -30.85 -6.92
N TYR A 232 -20.16 -30.15 -7.22
CA TYR A 232 -20.38 -28.78 -6.74
C TYR A 232 -20.46 -28.70 -5.20
N PHE A 233 -21.14 -29.64 -4.55
CA PHE A 233 -21.24 -29.68 -3.08
C PHE A 233 -19.95 -30.11 -2.37
N LEU A 234 -19.15 -30.99 -2.97
CA LEU A 234 -17.90 -31.48 -2.36
C LEU A 234 -16.72 -30.51 -2.54
N THR A 235 -16.80 -29.57 -3.49
CA THR A 235 -15.72 -28.60 -3.77
C THR A 235 -15.94 -27.25 -3.07
N LYS A 236 -17.03 -27.09 -2.31
CA LYS A 236 -17.34 -25.91 -1.49
C LYS A 236 -17.54 -26.26 0.00
N ASN A 237 -16.53 -26.86 0.61
CA ASN A 237 -16.27 -26.75 2.05
C ASN A 237 -14.79 -26.45 2.27
#